data_AF-A0A2V9QP99-F1
#
_entry.id   AF-A0A2V9QP99-F1
#
_cell.length_a   1.000
_cell.length_b   1.000
_cell.length_c   1.000
_cell.angle_alpha   90.00
_cell.angle_beta   90.00
_cell.angle_gamma   90.00
#
_symmetry.space_group_name_H-M   'P 1'
#
loop_
_entity.id
_entity.type
_entity.pdbx_description
1 polymer ?
#
loop_
_entity_poly.entity_id
_entity_poly.type
_entity_poly.pdbx_seq_one_letter_code
_entity_poly.pdbx_strand_id
1 'polypeptide(L)'
;MLREGGKLLVSGPNGRSYIALAARLSPLRFHNLVRRLGRPSDTYPVDGFPTFYRFSSPRTIRRLAERVGFEVVSVETFVGEPYYTTFLPGLHLAFIAYHLLLEKLLPVFNTHITSVAVFQKPLVQT
;
A
#
# COMPACT_ATOMS: atom_id res chain seq x y z
N MET A 1 -11.18 12.36 -18.99
CA MET A 1 -11.27 13.38 -17.91
C MET A 1 -12.54 13.13 -17.10
N LEU A 2 -12.53 13.44 -15.80
CA LEU A 2 -13.70 13.27 -14.92
C LEU A 2 -14.71 14.42 -15.10
N ARG A 3 -16.00 14.09 -15.02
CA ARG A 3 -17.09 15.06 -14.89
C ARG A 3 -17.02 15.74 -13.52
N GLU A 4 -17.59 16.94 -13.40
CA GLU A 4 -17.71 17.64 -12.12
C GLU A 4 -18.47 16.80 -11.10
N GLY A 5 -18.04 16.82 -9.84
CA GLY A 5 -18.54 15.91 -8.80
C GLY A 5 -18.15 14.44 -9.00
N GLY A 6 -17.46 14.09 -10.09
CA GLY A 6 -17.00 12.74 -10.36
C GLY A 6 -15.97 12.28 -9.32
N LYS A 7 -16.09 11.02 -8.89
CA LYS A 7 -15.21 10.42 -7.89
C LYS A 7 -14.10 9.61 -8.54
N LEU A 8 -12.91 9.67 -7.96
CA LEU A 8 -11.74 8.87 -8.31
C LEU A 8 -11.32 8.05 -7.10
N LEU A 9 -11.34 6.74 -7.22
CA LEU A 9 -10.85 5.82 -6.19
C LEU A 9 -9.48 5.29 -6.59
N VAL A 10 -8.50 5.46 -5.73
CA VAL A 10 -7.13 4.96 -5.94
C VAL A 10 -6.75 4.08 -4.76
N SER A 11 -6.29 2.87 -5.06
CA SER A 11 -5.75 1.94 -4.08
C SER A 11 -4.30 1.62 -4.43
N GLY A 12 -3.44 1.56 -3.43
CA GLY A 12 -2.03 1.24 -3.62
C GLY A 12 -1.29 0.94 -2.32
N PRO A 13 -0.06 0.43 -2.41
CA PRO A 13 0.75 0.15 -1.23
C PRO A 13 1.10 1.45 -0.52
N ASN A 14 1.04 1.41 0.80
CA ASN A 14 1.49 2.50 1.64
C ASN A 14 3.02 2.48 1.72
N GLY A 15 3.68 3.57 1.32
CA GLY A 15 5.13 3.74 1.36
C GLY A 15 5.73 3.82 2.76
N ARG A 16 4.90 3.94 3.80
CA ARG A 16 5.29 3.85 5.22
C ARG A 16 5.07 2.45 5.80
N SER A 17 4.46 1.54 5.04
CA SER A 17 4.28 0.16 5.49
C SER A 17 5.62 -0.53 5.66
N TYR A 18 5.69 -1.47 6.59
CA TYR A 18 6.90 -2.26 6.79
C TYR A 18 7.28 -3.04 5.52
N ILE A 19 6.31 -3.41 4.66
CA ILE A 19 6.56 -4.05 3.36
C ILE A 19 7.28 -3.08 2.43
N ALA A 20 6.79 -1.85 2.29
CA ALA A 20 7.44 -0.85 1.43
C ALA A 20 8.82 -0.45 1.95
N LEU A 21 8.99 -0.37 3.29
CA LEU A 21 10.29 -0.12 3.91
C LEU A 21 11.25 -1.28 3.69
N ALA A 22 10.83 -2.52 3.91
CA ALA A 22 11.61 -3.72 3.60
C ALA A 22 11.99 -3.76 2.11
N ALA A 23 11.08 -3.36 1.22
CA ALA A 23 11.36 -3.32 -0.21
C ALA A 23 12.39 -2.28 -0.64
N ARG A 24 12.48 -1.16 0.09
CA ARG A 24 13.53 -0.15 -0.11
C ARG A 24 14.90 -0.61 0.38
N LEU A 25 14.92 -1.40 1.46
CA LEU A 25 16.15 -1.81 2.13
C LEU A 25 16.74 -3.12 1.57
N SER A 26 15.90 -3.99 1.01
CA SER A 26 16.32 -5.29 0.54
C SER A 26 16.66 -5.30 -0.96
N PRO A 27 17.71 -6.04 -1.37
CA PRO A 27 18.10 -6.14 -2.77
C PRO A 27 17.10 -6.99 -3.57
N LEU A 28 17.06 -6.81 -4.90
CA LEU A 28 16.20 -7.58 -5.82
C LEU A 28 16.30 -9.11 -5.64
N ARG A 29 17.49 -9.61 -5.24
CA ARG A 29 17.70 -11.04 -4.96
C ARG A 29 16.84 -11.55 -3.80
N PHE A 30 16.65 -10.73 -2.77
CA PHE A 30 15.81 -11.08 -1.62
C PHE A 30 14.34 -11.16 -2.02
N HIS A 31 13.86 -10.18 -2.80
CA HIS A 31 12.52 -10.19 -3.38
C HIS A 31 12.23 -11.46 -4.19
N ASN A 32 13.20 -11.87 -5.01
CA ASN A 32 13.09 -13.08 -5.81
C ASN A 32 13.07 -14.36 -4.96
N LEU A 33 13.84 -14.40 -3.87
CA LEU A 33 13.85 -15.52 -2.94
C LEU A 33 12.49 -15.67 -2.24
N VAL A 34 11.99 -14.59 -1.63
CA VAL A 34 10.70 -14.60 -0.92
C VAL A 34 9.56 -14.99 -1.86
N ARG A 35 9.55 -14.50 -3.11
CA ARG A 35 8.56 -14.90 -4.10
C ARG A 35 8.63 -16.40 -4.40
N ARG A 36 9.81 -16.95 -4.67
CA ARG A 36 9.98 -18.39 -4.96
C ARG A 36 9.51 -19.27 -3.81
N LEU A 37 9.76 -18.85 -2.56
CA LEU A 37 9.32 -19.58 -1.38
C LEU A 37 7.79 -19.52 -1.19
N GLY A 38 7.19 -18.35 -1.41
CA GLY A 38 5.74 -18.17 -1.24
C GLY A 38 4.90 -18.62 -2.45
N ARG A 39 5.50 -18.72 -3.63
CA ARG A 39 4.84 -19.10 -4.90
C ARG A 39 5.74 -20.03 -5.71
N PRO A 40 5.97 -21.27 -5.25
CA PRO A 40 6.88 -22.20 -5.92
C PRO A 40 6.42 -22.57 -7.34
N SER A 41 5.11 -22.48 -7.63
CA SER A 41 4.53 -22.73 -8.96
C SER A 41 4.65 -21.55 -9.93
N ASP A 42 5.13 -20.39 -9.47
CA ASP A 42 5.29 -19.19 -10.31
C ASP A 42 6.59 -19.27 -11.12
N THR A 43 6.46 -19.75 -12.35
CA THR A 43 7.56 -19.94 -13.30
C THR A 43 7.82 -18.72 -14.19
N TYR A 44 7.00 -17.68 -14.08
CA TYR A 44 7.15 -16.50 -14.93
C TYR A 44 8.40 -15.67 -14.55
N PRO A 45 9.14 -15.15 -15.54
CA PRO A 45 10.23 -14.24 -15.29
C PRO A 45 9.74 -12.98 -14.57
N VAL A 46 10.61 -12.42 -13.73
CA VAL A 46 10.28 -11.24 -12.93
C VAL A 46 10.31 -10.01 -13.81
N ASP A 47 9.14 -9.46 -14.08
CA ASP A 47 9.05 -8.08 -14.59
C ASP A 47 9.34 -7.11 -13.45
N GLY A 48 10.63 -6.92 -13.19
CA GLY A 48 11.14 -6.04 -12.16
C GLY A 48 11.21 -4.60 -12.66
N PHE A 49 10.26 -3.76 -12.24
CA PHE A 49 10.31 -2.32 -12.52
C PHE A 49 10.79 -1.54 -11.29
N PRO A 50 11.60 -0.47 -11.47
CA PRO A 50 11.94 0.44 -10.38
C PRO A 50 10.68 1.02 -9.71
N THR A 51 10.56 0.82 -8.40
CA THR A 51 9.39 1.25 -7.63
C THR A 51 9.72 2.45 -6.75
N PHE A 52 9.04 3.59 -6.95
CA PHE A 52 9.44 4.88 -6.35
C PHE A 52 8.55 5.39 -5.20
N TYR A 53 7.42 4.74 -4.86
CA TYR A 53 6.54 5.11 -3.72
C TYR A 53 6.30 6.64 -3.58
N ARG A 54 5.95 7.31 -4.69
CA ARG A 54 5.76 8.78 -4.74
C ARG A 54 4.34 9.24 -4.35
N PHE A 55 3.34 8.38 -4.52
CA PHE A 55 1.93 8.63 -4.21
C PHE A 55 1.41 7.54 -3.27
N SER A 56 2.08 7.37 -2.14
CA SER A 56 1.91 6.16 -1.33
C SER A 56 1.82 6.43 0.16
N SER A 57 1.79 7.67 0.64
CA SER A 57 1.49 7.92 2.05
C SER A 57 0.26 8.80 2.17
N PRO A 58 -0.58 8.65 3.21
CA PRO A 58 -1.77 9.50 3.35
C PRO A 58 -1.44 11.00 3.30
N ARG A 59 -0.29 11.40 3.84
CA ARG A 59 0.20 12.78 3.79
C ARG A 59 0.55 13.21 2.37
N THR A 60 1.29 12.37 1.63
CA THR A 60 1.69 12.69 0.26
C THR A 60 0.50 12.68 -0.69
N ILE A 61 -0.45 11.77 -0.48
CA ILE A 61 -1.70 11.67 -1.21
C ILE A 61 -2.51 12.96 -1.08
N ARG A 62 -2.79 13.39 0.17
CA ARG A 62 -3.54 14.64 0.42
C ARG A 62 -2.87 15.85 -0.22
N ARG A 63 -1.57 16.02 0.00
CA ARG A 63 -0.78 17.12 -0.57
C ARG A 63 -0.81 17.15 -2.10
N LEU A 64 -0.77 15.99 -2.76
CA LEU A 64 -0.79 15.92 -4.22
C LEU A 64 -2.20 16.14 -4.78
N ALA A 65 -3.24 15.65 -4.09
CA ALA A 65 -4.63 15.91 -4.47
C ALA A 65 -4.95 17.41 -4.43
N GLU A 66 -4.59 18.08 -3.33
CA GLU A 66 -4.74 19.54 -3.17
C GLU A 66 -4.03 20.31 -4.30
N ARG A 67 -2.79 19.93 -4.63
CA ARG A 67 -2.01 20.57 -5.71
C ARG A 67 -2.66 20.45 -7.09
N VAL A 68 -3.43 19.40 -7.34
CA VAL A 68 -4.09 19.15 -8.64
C VAL A 68 -5.54 19.64 -8.63
N GLY A 69 -6.02 20.18 -7.50
CA GLY A 69 -7.37 20.72 -7.37
C GLY A 69 -8.44 19.66 -7.14
N PHE A 70 -8.08 18.48 -6.62
CA PHE A 70 -9.04 17.49 -6.16
C PHE A 70 -9.39 17.71 -4.69
N GLU A 71 -10.67 17.51 -4.35
CA GLU A 71 -11.11 17.39 -2.97
C GLU A 71 -10.83 15.97 -2.46
N VAL A 72 -10.24 15.85 -1.27
CA VAL A 72 -9.99 14.56 -0.63
C VAL A 72 -11.19 14.19 0.21
N VAL A 73 -12.00 13.24 -0.28
CA VAL A 73 -13.18 12.74 0.45
C VAL A 73 -12.76 11.85 1.61
N SER A 74 -11.89 10.88 1.35
CA SER A 74 -11.32 10.03 2.39
C SER A 74 -9.94 9.49 2.00
N VAL A 75 -9.13 9.21 3.01
CA VAL A 75 -7.91 8.41 2.86
C VAL A 75 -7.86 7.45 4.03
N GLU A 76 -8.11 6.18 3.72
CA GLU A 76 -8.14 5.09 4.68
C GLU A 76 -6.95 4.16 4.44
N THR A 77 -6.54 3.45 5.48
CA THR A 77 -5.41 2.53 5.38
C THR A 77 -5.73 1.21 6.05
N PHE A 78 -5.26 0.11 5.47
CA PHE A 78 -5.62 -1.25 5.88
C PHE A 78 -4.38 -2.12 6.05
N VAL A 79 -4.32 -2.93 7.10
CA VAL A 79 -3.19 -3.84 7.35
C VAL A 79 -3.23 -5.03 6.38
N GLY A 80 -4.40 -5.55 6.02
CA GLY A 80 -4.52 -6.71 5.13
C GLY A 80 -3.90 -7.99 5.70
N GLU A 81 -3.92 -9.06 4.91
CA GLU A 81 -3.53 -10.40 5.35
C GLU A 81 -2.05 -10.72 5.02
N PRO A 82 -1.31 -11.42 5.91
CA PRO A 82 0.13 -11.67 5.74
C PRO A 82 0.43 -12.86 4.80
N TYR A 83 -0.01 -12.80 3.55
CA TYR A 83 0.15 -13.87 2.54
C TYR A 83 1.60 -14.28 2.26
N TYR A 84 2.58 -13.40 2.50
CA TYR A 84 4.01 -13.65 2.25
C TYR A 84 4.69 -14.50 3.32
N THR A 85 3.96 -15.02 4.31
CA THR A 85 4.51 -15.92 5.34
C THR A 85 3.84 -17.29 5.39
N THR A 86 2.86 -17.54 4.53
CA THR A 86 2.02 -18.76 4.54
C THR A 86 2.83 -20.06 4.38
N PHE A 87 3.97 -20.00 3.71
CA PHE A 87 4.86 -21.15 3.52
C PHE A 87 5.60 -21.60 4.79
N LEU A 88 5.58 -20.79 5.87
CA LEU A 88 6.17 -21.11 7.18
C LEU A 88 5.11 -20.94 8.28
N PRO A 89 4.42 -22.01 8.71
CA PRO A 89 3.28 -21.90 9.63
C PRO A 89 3.59 -21.16 10.94
N GLY A 90 4.74 -21.41 11.57
CA GLY A 90 5.14 -20.72 12.80
C GLY A 90 5.38 -19.22 12.59
N LEU A 91 6.04 -18.86 11.49
CA LEU A 91 6.26 -17.46 11.11
C LEU A 91 4.94 -16.78 10.73
N HIS A 92 4.04 -17.51 10.06
CA HIS A 92 2.72 -17.01 9.67
C HIS A 92 1.88 -16.62 10.89
N LEU A 93 1.83 -17.47 11.92
CA LEU A 93 1.14 -17.16 13.17
C LEU A 93 1.72 -15.92 13.86
N ALA A 94 3.05 -15.80 13.89
CA ALA A 94 3.71 -14.60 14.42
C ALA A 94 3.32 -13.34 13.63
N PHE A 95 3.24 -13.42 12.31
CA PHE A 95 2.82 -12.31 11.46
C PHE A 95 1.33 -11.98 11.59
N ILE A 96 0.47 -12.96 11.81
CA ILE A 96 -0.94 -12.72 12.15
C ILE A 96 -1.03 -11.92 13.45
N ALA A 97 -0.33 -12.35 14.50
CA ALA A 97 -0.29 -11.61 15.77
C ALA A 97 0.25 -10.19 15.58
N TYR A 98 1.31 -10.02 14.79
CA TYR A 98 1.86 -8.72 14.44
C TYR A 98 0.86 -7.84 13.65
N HIS A 99 0.08 -8.41 12.72
CA HIS A 99 -0.95 -7.69 11.97
C HIS A 99 -2.11 -7.24 12.87
N LEU A 100 -2.55 -8.09 13.80
CA LEU A 100 -3.55 -7.73 14.81
C LEU A 100 -3.04 -6.62 15.73
N LEU A 101 -1.74 -6.63 16.05
CA LEU A 101 -1.10 -5.56 16.82
C LEU A 101 -1.02 -4.26 16.02
N LEU A 102 -0.63 -4.33 14.75
CA LEU A 102 -0.56 -3.20 13.83
C LEU A 102 -1.91 -2.49 13.73
N GLU A 103 -2.99 -3.25 13.57
CA GLU A 103 -4.36 -2.75 13.44
C GLU A 103 -4.82 -1.99 14.70
N LYS A 104 -4.33 -2.39 15.89
CA LYS A 104 -4.74 -1.77 17.17
C LYS A 104 -3.82 -0.63 17.64
N LEU A 105 -2.50 -0.76 17.50
CA LEU A 105 -1.53 0.13 18.15
C LEU A 105 -0.90 1.16 17.20
N LEU A 106 -0.76 0.83 15.93
CA LEU A 106 -0.07 1.66 14.95
C LEU A 106 -0.96 2.39 13.91
N PRO A 107 -2.32 2.44 14.00
CA PRO A 107 -3.11 3.31 13.12
C PRO A 107 -2.65 4.77 13.19
N VAL A 108 -2.23 5.22 14.38
CA VAL A 108 -1.76 6.58 14.66
C VAL A 108 -0.55 6.96 13.79
N PHE A 109 0.27 5.99 13.39
CA PHE A 109 1.48 6.24 12.59
C PHE A 109 1.28 6.04 11.08
N ASN A 110 0.08 5.65 10.64
CA ASN A 110 -0.24 5.36 9.24
C ASN A 110 0.74 4.33 8.62
N THR A 111 1.04 3.25 9.32
CA THR A 111 1.97 2.18 8.87
C THR A 111 1.26 0.96 8.29
N HIS A 112 -0.07 1.02 8.19
CA HIS A 112 -0.89 0.02 7.51
C HIS A 112 -0.42 -0.20 6.07
N ILE A 113 -0.65 -1.40 5.54
CA ILE A 113 -0.01 -1.90 4.31
C ILE A 113 -0.57 -1.23 3.06
N THR A 114 -1.88 -1.06 2.98
CA THR A 114 -2.57 -0.50 1.82
C THR A 114 -3.16 0.85 2.18
N SER A 115 -3.16 1.78 1.24
CA SER A 115 -3.90 3.04 1.33
C SER A 115 -4.96 3.06 0.24
N VAL A 116 -6.18 3.41 0.62
CA VAL A 116 -7.30 3.65 -0.30
C VAL A 116 -7.69 5.11 -0.15
N ALA A 117 -7.69 5.83 -1.25
CA ALA A 117 -8.04 7.24 -1.28
C ALA A 117 -9.20 7.48 -2.24
N VAL A 118 -10.17 8.26 -1.78
CA VAL A 118 -11.32 8.71 -2.56
C VAL A 118 -11.17 10.21 -2.77
N PHE A 119 -11.11 10.60 -4.03
CA PHE A 119 -11.07 12.00 -4.45
C PHE A 119 -12.36 12.37 -5.16
N GLN A 120 -12.69 13.65 -5.13
CA GLN A 120 -13.80 14.20 -5.88
C GLN A 120 -13.31 15.40 -6.69
N LYS A 121 -13.72 15.45 -7.96
CA LYS A 121 -13.51 16.66 -8.76
C LYS A 121 -14.44 17.75 -8.20
N PRO A 122 -13.92 18.95 -7.84
CA PRO A 122 -14.75 20.01 -7.31
C PRO A 122 -15.85 20.40 -8.30
N LEU A 123 -16.99 20.83 -7.75
CA LEU A 123 -18.05 21.46 -8.53
C LEU A 123 -17.56 22.87 -8.90
N VAL A 124 -17.70 23.27 -10.16
CA VAL A 124 -17.47 24.66 -10.54
C VAL A 124 -18.62 25.47 -9.93
N GLN A 125 -18.32 26.31 -8.95
CA GLN A 125 -19.29 27.30 -8.47
C GLN A 125 -19.41 28.38 -9.55
N THR A 126 -20.44 28.27 -10.39
CA THR A 126 -20.93 29.36 -11.26
C THR A 126 -21.66 30.41 -10.45
#